data_AF-A0A2K4FAS0-F1
#
_entry.id   AF-A0A2K4FAS0-F1
#
_cell.length_a   1.000
_cell.length_b   1.000
_cell.length_c   1.000
_cell.angle_alpha   90.00
_cell.angle_beta   90.00
_cell.angle_gamma   90.00
#
_symmetry.space_group_name_H-M   'P 1'
#
loop_
_entity.id
_entity.type
_entity.pdbx_description
1 polymer ?
#
loop_
_entity_poly.entity_id
_entity_poly.type
_entity_poly.pdbx_seq_one_letter_code
_entity_poly.pdbx_strand_id
1 'polypeptide(L)'
;MEEQHERIELYTRYNYQHVDDLDMKLGKLRDRQTTPSLTVKVRVNHSWKHYLDVHLTQDTPFDGKSVQSSPALHKWQRHSRLATVDEIVETMHAKSVTDALDQLKKEGAHHD
;
A
#
# COMPACT_ATOMS: atom_id res chain seq x y z
N MET A 1 -4.94 8.24 -11.69
CA MET A 1 -3.54 7.90 -11.33
C MET A 1 -3.24 8.32 -9.90
N GLU A 2 -3.53 9.57 -9.52
CA GLU A 2 -3.33 10.08 -8.15
C GLU A 2 -4.09 9.29 -7.08
N GLU A 3 -5.39 9.08 -7.26
CA GLU A 3 -6.22 8.28 -6.33
C GLU A 3 -5.70 6.84 -6.13
N GLN A 4 -5.15 6.22 -7.18
CA GLN A 4 -4.57 4.87 -7.08
C GLN A 4 -3.32 4.85 -6.20
N HIS A 5 -2.49 5.89 -6.28
CA HIS A 5 -1.31 6.01 -5.43
C HIS A 5 -1.70 6.21 -3.97
N GLU A 6 -2.68 7.07 -3.69
CA GLU A 6 -3.17 7.29 -2.32
C GLU A 6 -3.74 6.00 -1.71
N ARG A 7 -4.52 5.23 -2.48
CA ARG A 7 -5.08 3.94 -2.03
C ARG A 7 -3.97 2.93 -1.70
N ILE A 8 -2.92 2.85 -2.52
CA ILE A 8 -1.77 1.97 -2.29
C ILE A 8 -0.93 2.45 -1.10
N GLU A 9 -0.74 3.76 -0.95
CA GLU A 9 -0.04 4.34 0.19
C GLU A 9 -0.79 4.08 1.49
N LEU A 10 -2.11 4.33 1.52
CA LEU A 10 -2.98 4.06 2.67
C LEU A 10 -2.90 2.58 3.07
N TYR A 11 -3.10 1.68 2.11
CA TYR A 11 -2.98 0.24 2.34
C TYR A 11 -1.63 -0.13 2.95
N THR A 12 -0.53 0.44 2.43
CA THR A 12 0.82 0.07 2.86
C THR A 12 1.14 0.62 4.25
N ARG A 13 0.85 1.90 4.52
CA ARG A 13 1.12 2.53 5.82
C ARG A 13 0.25 1.98 6.95
N TYR A 14 -0.98 1.58 6.64
CA TYR A 14 -1.86 0.95 7.62
C TYR A 14 -1.38 -0.46 7.96
N ASN A 15 -1.15 -1.29 6.94
CA ASN A 15 -0.88 -2.71 7.13
C ASN A 15 0.56 -3.04 7.54
N TYR A 16 1.52 -2.14 7.34
CA TYR A 16 2.93 -2.37 7.65
C TYR A 16 3.48 -1.33 8.62
N GLN A 17 4.35 -1.76 9.53
CA GLN A 17 5.03 -0.91 10.51
C GLN A 17 6.34 -0.34 9.93
N HIS A 18 6.79 0.79 10.47
CA HIS A 18 8.07 1.44 10.12
C HIS A 18 8.24 1.73 8.62
N VAL A 19 7.14 2.03 7.92
CA VAL A 19 7.17 2.45 6.52
C VAL A 19 7.63 3.91 6.45
N ASP A 20 8.87 4.11 6.02
CA ASP A 20 9.45 5.45 5.88
C ASP A 20 8.94 6.11 4.59
N ASP A 21 9.02 5.37 3.47
CA ASP A 21 8.85 5.91 2.13
C ASP A 21 8.39 4.83 1.13
N LEU A 22 7.83 5.27 0.00
CA LEU A 22 7.29 4.43 -1.06
C LEU A 22 7.77 4.93 -2.42
N ASP A 23 8.34 4.05 -3.24
CA ASP A 23 8.71 4.33 -4.63
C ASP A 23 7.84 3.46 -5.55
N MET A 24 6.80 4.06 -6.11
CA MET A 24 5.84 3.40 -6.99
C MET A 24 6.30 3.47 -8.45
N LYS A 25 6.57 2.32 -9.05
CA LYS A 25 6.99 2.21 -10.45
C LYS A 25 6.06 1.30 -11.22
N LEU A 26 5.63 1.76 -12.39
CA LEU A 26 4.95 0.89 -13.36
C LEU A 26 5.87 -0.29 -13.68
N GLY A 27 5.41 -1.48 -13.31
CA GLY A 27 6.10 -2.72 -13.63
C GLY A 27 6.12 -2.89 -15.14
N LYS A 28 7.19 -3.50 -15.67
CA LYS A 28 7.19 -3.89 -17.08
C LYS A 28 6.05 -4.89 -17.29
N LEU A 29 5.14 -4.58 -18.22
CA LEU A 29 4.21 -5.55 -18.78
C LEU A 29 5.06 -6.74 -19.26
N ARG A 30 5.04 -7.86 -18.54
CA ARG A 30 5.58 -9.10 -19.11
C ARG A 30 4.55 -9.54 -20.14
N ASP A 31 4.95 -9.49 -21.42
CA ASP A 31 4.22 -10.01 -22.57
C ASP A 31 3.66 -11.42 -22.29
N ARG A 32 2.46 -11.47 -21.69
CA ARG A 32 1.57 -12.62 -21.42
C ARG A 32 0.52 -12.33 -20.34
N GLN A 33 0.67 -11.28 -19.53
CA GLN A 33 -0.40 -10.79 -18.65
C GLN A 33 -1.08 -9.57 -19.27
N THR A 34 -2.36 -9.68 -19.58
CA THR A 34 -3.24 -8.57 -20.00
C THR A 34 -3.54 -7.60 -18.85
N THR A 35 -3.06 -7.90 -17.63
CA THR A 35 -3.33 -7.11 -16.43
C THR A 35 -2.10 -6.24 -16.10
N PRO A 36 -2.21 -4.91 -16.11
CA PRO A 36 -1.11 -4.05 -15.70
C PRO A 36 -0.75 -4.29 -14.23
N SER A 37 0.55 -4.37 -13.93
CA SER A 37 1.06 -4.51 -12.56
C SER A 37 1.90 -3.29 -12.17
N LEU A 38 1.71 -2.79 -10.95
CA LEU A 38 2.54 -1.77 -10.34
C LEU A 38 3.46 -2.44 -9.32
N THR A 39 4.77 -2.24 -9.45
CA THR A 39 5.72 -2.65 -8.41
C THR A 39 5.96 -1.45 -7.50
N VAL A 40 5.59 -1.60 -6.24
CA VAL A 40 5.78 -0.61 -5.18
C VAL A 40 6.98 -1.04 -4.37
N LYS A 41 8.08 -0.30 -4.46
CA LYS A 41 9.18 -0.47 -3.51
C LYS A 41 8.79 0.20 -2.20
N VAL A 42 8.96 -0.54 -1.11
CA VAL A 42 8.62 -0.07 0.23
C VAL A 42 9.91 0.10 1.00
N ARG A 43 10.18 1.32 1.47
CA ARG A 43 11.26 1.56 2.42
C ARG A 43 10.74 1.27 3.81
N VAL A 44 11.28 0.24 4.42
CA VAL A 44 10.93 -0.12 5.81
C VAL A 44 12.20 -0.10 6.65
N ASN A 45 12.15 0.62 7.77
CA ASN A 45 13.26 0.77 8.69
C ASN A 45 14.58 1.08 7.96
N HIS A 46 14.55 2.14 7.16
CA HIS A 46 15.65 2.66 6.35
C HIS A 46 16.12 1.74 5.21
N SER A 47 15.41 0.65 4.90
CA SER A 47 15.82 -0.35 3.91
C SER A 47 14.87 -0.46 2.71
N TRP A 48 15.41 -0.34 1.49
CA TRP A 48 14.68 -0.49 0.21
C TRP A 48 14.63 -1.94 -0.31
N LYS A 49 14.78 -2.93 0.58
CA LYS A 49 14.80 -4.36 0.21
C LYS A 49 13.41 -4.97 0.07
N HIS A 50 12.36 -4.20 0.35
CA HIS A 50 10.98 -4.67 0.39
C HIS A 50 10.18 -4.15 -0.81
N TYR A 51 9.25 -4.97 -1.29
CA TYR A 51 8.34 -4.57 -2.34
C TYR A 51 6.95 -5.20 -2.17
N LEU A 52 5.97 -4.54 -2.79
CA LEU A 52 4.64 -5.05 -3.09
C LEU A 52 4.48 -5.07 -4.62
N ASP A 53 4.06 -6.20 -5.16
CA ASP A 53 3.53 -6.27 -6.52
C ASP A 53 2.00 -6.16 -6.44
N VAL A 54 1.50 -5.07 -7.00
CA VAL A 54 0.08 -4.72 -7.01
C VAL A 54 -0.46 -4.98 -8.41
N HIS A 55 -1.41 -5.90 -8.52
CA HIS A 55 -2.11 -6.12 -9.78
C HIS A 55 -3.24 -5.09 -9.92
N LEU A 56 -3.16 -4.27 -10.97
CA LEU A 56 -4.15 -3.25 -11.26
C LEU A 56 -5.13 -3.75 -12.31
N THR A 57 -6.41 -3.58 -12.01
CA THR A 57 -7.53 -3.73 -12.95
C THR A 57 -7.80 -2.40 -13.62
N GLN A 58 -8.05 -2.37 -14.94
CA GLN A 58 -8.30 -1.13 -15.66
C GLN A 58 -9.55 -0.39 -15.17
N ASP A 59 -10.58 -1.12 -14.74
CA ASP A 59 -11.90 -0.55 -14.45
C ASP A 59 -12.23 -0.43 -12.96
N THR A 60 -11.37 -0.96 -12.07
CA THR A 60 -11.63 -0.92 -10.62
C THR A 60 -10.49 -0.28 -9.83
N PRO A 61 -10.80 0.63 -8.89
CA PRO A 61 -9.85 1.15 -7.92
C PRO A 61 -9.14 0.04 -7.15
N PHE A 62 -7.86 0.24 -6.84
CA PHE A 62 -7.10 -0.68 -5.99
C PHE A 62 -7.77 -0.84 -4.61
N ASP A 63 -8.05 -2.07 -4.20
CA ASP A 63 -8.73 -2.36 -2.93
C ASP A 63 -7.86 -3.12 -1.92
N GLY A 64 -6.64 -3.54 -2.30
CA GLY A 64 -5.76 -4.32 -1.43
C GLY A 64 -5.88 -5.84 -1.55
N LYS A 65 -6.82 -6.38 -2.34
CA LYS A 65 -7.00 -7.85 -2.44
C LYS A 65 -5.97 -8.52 -3.36
N SER A 66 -5.49 -7.80 -4.37
CA SER A 66 -4.58 -8.35 -5.39
C SER A 66 -3.15 -7.85 -5.18
N VAL A 67 -2.60 -8.13 -4.00
CA VAL A 67 -1.25 -7.73 -3.59
C VAL A 67 -0.41 -8.96 -3.28
N GLN A 68 0.81 -8.98 -3.82
CA GLN A 68 1.85 -9.91 -3.41
C GLN A 68 2.99 -9.14 -2.76
N SER A 69 3.42 -9.56 -1.57
CA SER A 69 4.55 -8.94 -0.88
C SER A 69 5.80 -9.80 -0.94
N SER A 70 6.97 -9.16 -0.94
CA SER A 70 8.22 -9.87 -0.70
C SER A 70 8.19 -10.59 0.67
N PRO A 71 8.76 -11.81 0.81
CA PRO A 71 8.73 -12.54 2.09
C PRO A 71 9.37 -11.77 3.26
N ALA A 72 10.37 -10.93 2.96
CA ALA A 72 11.03 -10.10 3.97
C ALA A 72 10.11 -9.00 4.54
N LEU A 73 9.07 -8.60 3.79
CA LEU A 73 8.10 -7.60 4.22
C LEU A 73 7.06 -8.16 5.20
N HIS A 74 6.82 -9.49 5.21
CA HIS A 74 5.84 -10.12 6.13
C HIS A 74 6.16 -9.87 7.61
N LYS A 75 7.45 -9.74 7.95
CA LYS A 75 7.89 -9.46 9.34
C LYS A 75 7.44 -8.10 9.86
N TRP A 76 7.08 -7.19 8.96
CA TRP A 76 6.65 -5.84 9.28
C TRP A 76 5.13 -5.68 9.22
N GLN A 77 4.39 -6.76 9.00
CA GLN A 77 2.92 -6.71 9.03
C GLN A 77 2.43 -6.32 10.42
N ARG A 78 1.63 -5.26 10.49
CA ARG A 78 1.03 -4.75 11.72
C ARG A 78 -0.09 -5.66 12.23
N HIS A 79 -0.79 -6.32 11.31
CA HIS A 79 -1.99 -7.10 11.59
C HIS A 79 -1.82 -8.55 11.13
N SER A 80 -2.49 -9.48 11.83
CA SER A 80 -2.53 -10.91 11.46
C SER A 80 -3.24 -11.14 10.11
N ARG A 81 -4.15 -10.24 9.74
CA ARG A 81 -4.82 -10.16 8.45
C ARG A 81 -4.65 -8.76 7.88
N LEU A 82 -4.29 -8.68 6.60
CA LEU A 82 -4.23 -7.39 5.90
C LEU A 82 -5.65 -6.89 5.64
N ALA A 83 -5.88 -5.63 5.97
CA ALA A 83 -7.14 -4.94 5.72
C ALA A 83 -7.16 -4.38 4.30
N THR A 84 -8.33 -4.46 3.66
CA THR A 84 -8.59 -3.79 2.38
C THR A 84 -8.66 -2.28 2.57
N VAL A 85 -8.55 -1.52 1.48
CA VAL A 85 -8.65 -0.04 1.54
C VAL A 85 -9.97 0.41 2.16
N ASP A 86 -11.07 -0.24 1.80
CA ASP A 86 -12.40 0.14 2.31
C ASP A 86 -12.55 -0.23 3.80
N GLU A 87 -12.03 -1.40 4.22
CA GLU A 87 -11.98 -1.77 5.65
C GLU A 87 -11.15 -0.77 6.47
N ILE A 88 -10.05 -0.25 5.90
CA ILE A 88 -9.20 0.75 6.55
C ILE A 88 -9.96 2.06 6.74
N VAL A 89 -10.60 2.57 5.68
CA VAL A 89 -11.38 3.82 5.74
C VAL A 89 -12.51 3.70 6.77
N GLU A 90 -13.21 2.56 6.80
CA GLU A 90 -14.25 2.29 7.79
C GLU A 90 -13.70 2.23 9.22
N THR A 91 -12.60 1.51 9.43
CA THR A 91 -11.97 1.35 10.75
C THR A 91 -11.44 2.67 11.30
N MET A 92 -10.93 3.55 10.44
CA MET A 92 -10.46 4.87 10.80
C MET A 92 -11.59 5.91 10.93
N HIS A 93 -12.84 5.52 10.65
CA HIS A 93 -13.98 6.43 10.56
C HIS A 93 -13.72 7.64 9.64
N ALA A 94 -12.93 7.41 8.58
CA ALA A 94 -12.51 8.45 7.66
C ALA A 94 -13.57 8.70 6.60
N LYS A 95 -13.65 9.94 6.11
CA LYS A 95 -14.64 10.32 5.07
C LYS A 95 -14.20 9.94 3.65
N SER A 96 -12.90 9.72 3.46
CA SER A 96 -12.30 9.38 2.18
C SER A 96 -10.93 8.71 2.40
N VAL A 97 -10.36 8.18 1.31
CA VAL A 97 -9.00 7.63 1.31
C VAL A 97 -7.97 8.68 1.71
N THR A 98 -8.06 9.89 1.15
CA THR A 98 -7.16 11.01 1.47
C THR A 98 -7.27 11.39 2.94
N ASP A 99 -8.48 11.44 3.50
CA ASP A 99 -8.70 11.73 4.92
C ASP A 99 -8.08 10.65 5.83
N ALA A 100 -8.27 9.38 5.50
CA ALA A 100 -7.65 8.26 6.22
C ALA A 100 -6.11 8.32 6.17
N LEU A 101 -5.56 8.65 4.99
CA LEU A 101 -4.13 8.75 4.78
C LEU A 101 -3.51 9.92 5.57
N ASP A 102 -4.17 11.07 5.58
CA ASP A 102 -3.76 12.23 6.37
C ASP A 102 -3.81 11.94 7.87
N GLN A 103 -4.83 11.22 8.35
CA GLN A 103 -4.91 10.76 9.73
C GLN A 103 -3.73 9.85 10.10
N LEU A 104 -3.40 8.85 9.26
CA LEU A 104 -2.23 7.97 9.49
C LEU A 104 -0.90 8.74 9.52
N LYS A 105 -0.73 9.72 8.62
CA LYS A 105 0.48 10.55 8.58
C LYS A 105 0.62 11.40 9.84
N LYS A 106 -0.48 11.91 10.39
CA LYS A 106 -0.50 12.64 11.67
C LYS A 106 -0.16 11.71 12.85
N GLU A 107 -0.75 10.52 12.92
CA GLU A 107 -0.44 9.54 13.97
C GLU A 107 1.04 9.13 13.95
N GLY A 108 1.61 8.90 12.76
CA GLY A 108 3.02 8.53 12.61
C GLY A 108 3.99 9.65 12.99
N ALA A 109 3.61 10.91 12.82
CA ALA A 109 4.44 12.08 13.15
C ALA A 109 4.57 12.36 14.67
N HIS A 110 3.73 11.73 15.50
CA HIS A 110 3.76 11.89 16.96
C HIS A 110 4.64 10.86 17.69
N HIS A 111 5.32 9.98 16.95
CA HIS A 111 6.12 8.87 17.49
C HIS A 111 7.63 8.99 17.22
N ASP A 112 8.13 10.22 17.01
CA ASP A 112 9.57 10.57 16.96
C ASP A 112 10.02 11.24 18.27
#